data_AF-A0A7J5VNC2-F1
#
_entry.id   AF-A0A7J5VNC2-F1
#
_cell.length_a   1.000
_cell.length_b   1.000
_cell.length_c   1.000
_cell.angle_alpha   90.00
_cell.angle_beta   90.00
_cell.angle_gamma   90.00
#
_symmetry.space_group_name_H-M   'P 1'
#
loop_
_entity.id
_entity.type
_entity.pdbx_description
1 polymer ?
#
loop_
_entity_poly.entity_id
_entity_poly.type
_entity_poly.pdbx_seq_one_letter_code
_entity_poly.pdbx_strand_id
1 'polypeptide(L)' 'MIVELLEDFGYESDRFELSWVSSAEPDKFVKAVTDMTNRIKRLGPINSQNADAA' A
#
# COMPACT_ATOMS: atom_id res chain seq x y z
N MET A 1 -4.96 11.44 11.24
CA MET A 1 -6.36 11.02 10.98
C MET A 1 -6.47 9.77 10.12
N ILE A 2 -6.08 9.73 8.83
CA ILE A 2 -6.31 8.50 8.02
C ILE A 2 -5.44 7.31 8.45
N VAL A 3 -4.17 7.54 8.81
CA VAL A 3 -3.28 6.47 9.29
C VAL A 3 -3.80 5.89 10.61
N GLU A 4 -4.06 6.76 11.58
CA GLU A 4 -4.64 6.38 12.89
C GLU A 4 -5.98 5.62 12.73
N LEU A 5 -6.85 6.08 11.82
CA LEU A 5 -8.12 5.40 11.54
C LEU A 5 -7.89 3.99 10.98
N LEU A 6 -6.90 3.80 10.11
CA LEU A 6 -6.60 2.48 9.55
C LEU A 6 -6.00 1.56 10.62
N GLU A 7 -5.15 2.09 11.50
CA GLU A 7 -4.61 1.36 12.65
C GLU A 7 -5.73 0.92 13.61
N ASP A 8 -6.70 1.80 13.91
CA ASP A 8 -7.88 1.49 14.74
C ASP A 8 -8.73 0.36 14.14
N PHE A 9 -8.73 0.20 12.82
CA PHE A 9 -9.43 -0.87 12.10
C PHE A 9 -8.58 -2.14 11.95
N GLY A 10 -7.36 -2.16 12.51
CA GLY A 10 -6.46 -3.32 12.51
C GLY A 10 -5.60 -3.47 11.26
N TYR A 11 -5.45 -2.42 10.46
CA TYR A 11 -4.53 -2.42 9.32
C TYR A 11 -3.13 -1.95 9.75
N GLU A 12 -2.09 -2.64 9.26
CA GLU A 12 -0.71 -2.22 9.46
C GLU A 12 -0.46 -0.88 8.72
N SER A 13 0.20 0.07 9.37
CA SER A 13 0.46 1.41 8.83
C SER A 13 1.21 1.40 7.48
N ASP A 14 2.08 0.41 7.28
CA ASP A 14 2.77 0.16 6.02
C ASP A 14 1.83 -0.19 4.85
N ARG A 15 0.54 -0.41 5.07
CA ARG A 15 -0.45 -0.63 3.99
C ARG A 15 -1.03 0.67 3.43
N PHE A 16 -0.59 1.82 3.92
CA PHE A 16 -1.01 3.12 3.42
C PHE A 16 0.20 4.04 3.18
N GLU A 17 0.20 4.71 2.04
CA GLU A 17 1.19 5.74 1.74
C GLU A 17 0.57 6.82 0.85
N LEU A 18 0.94 8.07 1.12
CA LEU A 18 0.56 9.22 0.31
C LEU A 18 1.79 9.80 -0.37
N SER A 19 1.78 9.78 -1.71
CA SER A 19 2.85 10.33 -2.53
C SER A 19 2.31 11.44 -3.43
N TRP A 20 2.90 12.64 -3.35
CA TRP A 20 2.59 13.77 -4.24
C TRP A 20 3.47 13.69 -5.48
N VAL A 21 2.84 13.54 -6.64
CA VAL A 21 3.54 13.42 -7.92
C VAL A 21 2.94 14.38 -8.93
N SER A 22 3.78 15.25 -9.49
CA SER A 22 3.39 16.17 -10.57
C SER A 22 3.45 15.47 -11.93
N SER A 23 2.85 16.09 -12.96
CA SER A 23 2.87 15.55 -14.34
C SER A 23 4.27 15.47 -14.95
N ALA A 24 5.24 16.20 -14.40
CA ALA A 24 6.63 16.22 -14.86
C ALA A 24 7.53 15.18 -14.15
N GLU A 25 6.99 14.35 -13.25
CA GLU A 25 7.75 13.38 -12.46
C GLU A 25 7.34 11.91 -12.74
N PRO A 26 7.42 11.41 -14.00
CA PRO A 26 7.01 10.05 -14.33
C PRO A 26 7.80 8.98 -13.56
N ASP A 27 9.11 9.17 -13.39
CA ASP A 27 9.96 8.21 -12.68
C ASP A 27 9.58 8.10 -11.19
N LYS A 28 9.16 9.21 -10.58
CA LYS A 28 8.67 9.23 -9.19
C LYS A 28 7.36 8.48 -9.05
N PHE A 29 6.44 8.63 -10.02
CA PHE A 29 5.21 7.85 -10.05
C PHE A 29 5.50 6.36 -10.16
N VAL A 30 6.34 5.97 -11.13
CA VAL A 30 6.73 4.56 -11.35
C VAL A 30 7.34 3.97 -10.08
N LYS A 31 8.25 4.72 -9.44
CA LYS A 31 8.87 4.30 -8.18
C LYS A 31 7.84 4.13 -7.06
N ALA A 32 6.97 5.12 -6.82
CA ALA A 32 5.99 5.07 -5.75
C ALA A 32 5.04 3.86 -5.89
N VAL A 33 4.53 3.62 -7.11
CA VAL A 33 3.64 2.46 -7.37
C VAL A 33 4.38 1.14 -7.22
N THR A 34 5.62 1.06 -7.73
CA THR A 34 6.44 -0.15 -7.65
C THR A 34 6.77 -0.51 -6.20
N ASP A 35 7.21 0.47 -5.41
CA ASP A 35 7.60 0.28 -4.02
C ASP A 35 6.39 -0.12 -3.16
N MET A 36 5.25 0.57 -3.35
CA MET A 36 4.00 0.24 -2.68
C MET A 36 3.54 -1.19 -3.02
N THR A 37 3.54 -1.54 -4.31
CA THR A 37 3.15 -2.89 -4.76
C THR A 37 4.05 -3.96 -4.14
N ASN A 38 5.36 -3.75 -4.14
CA ASN A 38 6.32 -4.66 -3.54
C ASN A 38 6.12 -4.77 -2.03
N ARG A 39 5.79 -3.68 -1.35
CA ARG A 39 5.48 -3.68 0.09
C ARG A 39 4.24 -4.51 0.41
N ILE A 40 3.14 -4.30 -0.31
CA ILE A 40 1.90 -5.08 -0.11
C ILE A 40 2.12 -6.57 -0.41
N LYS A 41 2.87 -6.91 -1.48
CA LYS A 41 3.23 -8.31 -1.77
C LYS A 41 4.00 -8.98 -0.63
N ARG A 42 4.92 -8.25 0.03
CA ARG A 42 5.65 -8.77 1.20
C ARG A 42 4.76 -8.92 2.43
N LEU A 43 3.83 -7.99 2.64
CA LEU A 43 2.90 -8.01 3.77
C LEU A 43 1.77 -9.06 3.62
N GLY A 44 1.53 -9.55 2.40
CA GLY A 44 0.49 -10.55 2.14
C GLY A 44 -0.94 -10.02 2.27
N PRO A 45 -1.96 -10.87 2.09
CA PRO A 45 -3.37 -10.48 2.18
C PRO A 45 -3.78 -10.11 3.60
N ILE A 46 -4.73 -9.18 3.74
CA ILE A 46 -5.32 -8.82 5.03
C ILE A 46 -6.42 -9.82 5.33
N ASN A 47 -6.25 -10.59 6.40
CA ASN A 47 -7.03 -11.78 6.75
C ASN A 47 -6.83 -12.89 5.71
N SER A 48 -6.48 -14.09 6.17
CA SER A 48 -6.20 -15.28 5.35
C SER A 48 -7.40 -15.83 4.56
N GLN A 49 -8.42 -15.02 4.28
CA GLN A 49 -9.54 -15.44 3.47
C GLN A 49 -9.12 -15.43 1.99
N ASN A 50 -8.78 -16.63 1.54
CA ASN A 50 -8.57 -17.08 0.17
C ASN A 50 -7.25 -16.66 -0.47
N ALA A 51 -6.16 -17.32 -0.03
CA ALA A 51 -5.05 -17.64 -0.93
C ALA A 51 -5.42 -18.71 -1.99
N ASP A 52 -6.66 -19.23 -1.98
CA ASP A 52 -7.15 -20.30 -2.85
C ASP A 52 -8.10 -19.83 -3.98
N ALA A 53 -8.14 -18.53 -4.31
CA ALA A 53 -9.01 -17.99 -5.37
C ALA A 53 -8.25 -17.41 -6.59
N ALA A 54 -7.00 -17.81 -6.80
CA ALA A 54 -6.24 -17.48 -8.02
C ALA A 54 -5.41 -18.68 -8.51
#